data_AF-A0A315EIJ3-F1
#
_entry.id   AF-A0A315EIJ3-F1
#
_cell.length_a   1.000
_cell.length_b   1.000
_cell.length_c   1.000
_cell.angle_alpha   90.00
_cell.angle_beta   90.00
_cell.angle_gamma   90.00
#
_symmetry.space_group_name_H-M   'P 1'
#
loop_
_entity.id
_entity.type
_entity.pdbx_description
1 polymer ?
#
loop_
_entity_poly.entity_id
_entity_poly.type
_entity_poly.pdbx_seq_one_letter_code
_entity_poly.pdbx_strand_id
1 'polypeptide(L)'
;MGHGDRKQIIAEDGSVYEVEAVHIPNSVMTHALVVNEEMRTKAARLLPVAQRMAESRATRASFCRAYAEAEEAARESREYAESLYLVAKGLSVEGKRVVTVELWRKIMACFYQDLALGALMVKG
;
A
#
# COMPACT_ATOMS: atom_id res chain seq x y z
N MET A 1 16.66 -17.42 -16.89
CA MET A 1 16.14 -17.35 -15.51
C MET A 1 14.63 -17.16 -15.61
N GLY A 2 13.85 -18.06 -15.03
CA GLY A 2 12.46 -18.34 -15.45
C GLY A 2 11.46 -17.20 -15.19
N HIS A 3 10.94 -16.62 -16.28
CA HIS A 3 9.74 -15.77 -16.31
C HIS A 3 8.46 -16.63 -16.26
N GLY A 4 8.36 -17.57 -15.30
CA GLY A 4 7.38 -18.66 -15.34
C GLY A 4 5.94 -18.27 -15.00
N ASP A 5 5.73 -17.40 -14.01
CA ASP A 5 4.39 -17.20 -13.40
C ASP A 5 3.95 -15.74 -13.35
N ARG A 6 4.38 -14.92 -14.33
CA ARG A 6 3.81 -13.57 -14.49
C ARG A 6 2.42 -13.67 -15.12
N LYS A 7 1.44 -13.08 -14.46
CA LYS A 7 0.05 -13.04 -14.92
C LYS A 7 -0.48 -11.62 -14.85
N GLN A 8 -1.30 -11.27 -15.83
CA GLN A 8 -2.13 -10.07 -15.75
C GLN A 8 -3.44 -10.37 -15.02
N ILE A 9 -3.80 -9.48 -14.09
CA ILE A 9 -5.10 -9.48 -13.44
C ILE A 9 -5.80 -8.15 -13.71
N ILE A 10 -7.11 -8.23 -13.91
CA ILE A 10 -7.96 -7.06 -14.09
C ILE A 10 -8.69 -6.87 -12.77
N ALA A 11 -8.48 -5.72 -12.13
CA ALA A 11 -9.20 -5.35 -10.94
C ALA A 11 -10.64 -4.93 -11.26
N GLU A 12 -11.50 -4.88 -10.25
CA GLU A 12 -12.92 -4.53 -10.40
C GLU A 12 -13.14 -3.12 -10.96
N ASP A 13 -12.17 -2.22 -10.75
CA ASP A 13 -12.18 -0.86 -11.30
C ASP A 13 -11.70 -0.79 -12.76
N GLY A 14 -11.43 -1.93 -13.39
CA GLY A 14 -10.93 -2.04 -14.76
C GLY A 14 -9.42 -1.85 -14.90
N SER A 15 -8.69 -1.52 -13.83
CA SER A 15 -7.24 -1.39 -13.87
C SER A 15 -6.56 -2.74 -14.10
N VAL A 16 -5.53 -2.74 -14.94
CA VAL A 16 -4.74 -3.95 -15.24
C VAL A 16 -3.45 -3.93 -14.43
N TYR A 17 -3.19 -5.03 -13.73
CA TYR A 17 -1.98 -5.22 -12.93
C TYR A 17 -1.25 -6.48 -13.37
N GLU A 18 0.07 -6.43 -13.34
CA GLU A 18 0.89 -7.63 -13.44
C GLU A 18 1.20 -8.15 -12.04
N VAL A 19 1.15 -9.47 -11.89
CA VAL A 19 1.52 -10.17 -10.65
C VAL A 19 2.46 -11.31 -10.94
N GLU A 20 3.28 -11.66 -9.96
CA GLU A 20 4.14 -12.83 -9.98
C GLU A 20 3.87 -13.71 -8.77
N ALA A 21 3.83 -15.02 -8.97
CA ALA A 21 3.71 -15.96 -7.87
C ALA A 21 4.98 -15.93 -7.00
N VAL A 22 4.80 -15.74 -5.70
CA VAL A 22 5.88 -15.73 -4.71
C VAL A 22 5.56 -16.68 -3.56
N HIS A 23 6.60 -17.35 -3.09
CA HIS A 23 6.51 -18.25 -1.96
C HIS A 23 7.06 -17.56 -0.70
N ILE A 24 6.18 -17.26 0.24
CA ILE A 24 6.56 -16.71 1.55
C ILE A 24 6.86 -17.90 2.48
N PRO A 25 8.05 -17.97 3.12
CA PRO A 25 8.35 -19.03 4.08
C PRO A 25 7.30 -19.14 5.18
N ASN A 26 6.82 -20.37 5.44
CA ASN A 26 5.75 -20.69 6.41
C ASN A 26 4.38 -20.09 6.08
N SER A 27 4.09 -19.83 4.80
CA SER A 27 2.80 -19.33 4.32
C SER A 27 2.44 -20.00 2.99
N VAL A 28 1.18 -19.81 2.57
CA VAL A 28 0.71 -20.23 1.24
C VAL A 28 1.37 -19.41 0.13
N MET A 29 1.44 -20.00 -1.07
CA MET A 29 1.81 -19.31 -2.30
C MET A 29 0.86 -18.14 -2.54
N THR A 30 1.41 -16.96 -2.82
CA THR A 30 0.64 -15.73 -3.04
C THR A 30 1.11 -15.02 -4.30
N HIS A 31 0.34 -14.04 -4.76
CA HIS A 31 0.67 -13.22 -5.92
C HIS A 31 1.16 -11.85 -5.46
N ALA A 32 2.44 -11.56 -5.68
CA ALA A 32 3.02 -10.24 -5.47
C ALA A 32 2.74 -9.35 -6.68
N LEU A 33 2.51 -8.06 -6.43
CA LEU A 33 2.43 -7.04 -7.47
C LEU A 33 3.77 -6.94 -8.20
N VAL A 34 3.76 -6.93 -9.53
CA VAL A 34 4.94 -6.56 -10.32
C VAL A 34 5.02 -5.04 -10.36
N VAL A 35 6.09 -4.49 -9.79
CA VAL A 35 6.28 -3.04 -9.69
C VAL A 35 6.80 -2.47 -11.00
N ASN A 36 6.08 -1.49 -11.56
CA ASN A 36 6.48 -0.72 -12.73
C ASN A 36 6.91 0.71 -12.34
N GLU A 37 7.45 1.47 -13.31
CA GLU A 37 8.00 2.81 -13.05
C GLU A 37 6.95 3.84 -12.61
N GLU A 38 5.72 3.74 -13.12
CA GLU A 38 4.63 4.60 -12.71
C GLU A 38 4.26 4.38 -11.24
N MET A 39 4.19 3.11 -10.81
CA MET A 39 3.94 2.73 -9.42
C MET A 39 5.06 3.23 -8.51
N ARG A 40 6.33 3.08 -8.91
CA ARG A 40 7.48 3.60 -8.16
C ARG A 40 7.37 5.10 -7.96
N THR A 41 7.05 5.83 -9.02
CA THR A 41 6.90 7.28 -8.99
C THR A 41 5.75 7.71 -8.08
N LYS A 42 4.58 7.06 -8.19
CA LYS A 42 3.43 7.31 -7.30
C LYS A 42 3.78 7.01 -5.85
N ALA A 43 4.42 5.86 -5.60
CA ALA A 43 4.79 5.45 -4.26
C ALA A 43 5.77 6.42 -3.61
N ALA A 44 6.81 6.86 -4.34
CA ALA A 44 7.76 7.86 -3.87
C ALA A 44 7.10 9.21 -3.54
N ARG A 45 6.08 9.62 -4.31
CA ARG A 45 5.32 10.85 -4.03
C ARG A 45 4.44 10.74 -2.79
N LEU A 46 3.81 9.60 -2.57
CA LEU A 46 2.88 9.38 -1.46
C LEU A 46 3.57 9.01 -0.15
N LEU A 47 4.77 8.42 -0.21
CA LEU A 47 5.49 7.92 0.96
C LEU A 47 5.64 8.95 2.10
N PRO A 48 6.03 10.22 1.87
CA PRO A 48 6.14 11.20 2.94
C PRO A 48 4.80 11.48 3.65
N VAL A 49 3.69 11.47 2.90
CA VAL A 49 2.35 11.67 3.46
C VAL A 49 1.94 10.46 4.29
N ALA A 50 2.20 9.25 3.78
CA ALA A 50 1.92 8.01 4.48
C ALA A 50 2.70 7.89 5.80
N GLN A 51 3.98 8.30 5.81
CA GLN A 51 4.80 8.31 7.03
C GLN A 51 4.22 9.26 8.09
N ARG A 52 3.89 10.50 7.70
CA ARG A 52 3.26 11.47 8.62
C ARG A 52 1.91 10.99 9.13
N MET A 53 1.12 10.34 8.28
CA MET A 53 -0.17 9.76 8.68
C MET A 53 0.04 8.65 9.72
N ALA A 54 1.02 7.76 9.49
CA ALA A 54 1.36 6.69 10.43
C ALA A 54 1.82 7.25 11.79
N GLU A 55 2.68 8.27 11.80
CA GLU A 55 3.13 8.96 13.02
C GLU A 55 1.97 9.60 13.79
N SER A 56 1.09 10.32 13.08
CA SER A 56 -0.08 10.96 13.66
C SER A 56 -1.04 9.95 14.28
N ARG A 57 -1.35 8.86 13.56
CA ARG A 57 -2.24 7.81 14.07
C ARG A 57 -1.62 7.03 15.23
N ALA A 58 -0.32 6.73 15.19
CA ALA A 58 0.40 6.12 16.31
C ALA A 58 0.35 7.01 17.56
N THR A 59 0.57 8.31 17.40
CA THR A 59 0.43 9.29 18.49
C THR A 59 -0.99 9.25 19.04
N ARG A 60 -2.02 9.32 18.19
CA ARG A 60 -3.42 9.27 18.64
C ARG A 60 -3.78 7.97 19.36
N ALA A 61 -3.30 6.83 18.87
CA ALA A 61 -3.49 5.53 19.53
C ALA A 61 -2.90 5.50 20.94
N SER A 62 -1.78 6.19 21.18
CA SER A 62 -1.16 6.25 22.51
C SER A 62 -1.94 7.08 23.53
N PHE A 63 -2.83 7.98 23.08
CA PHE A 63 -3.59 8.88 23.95
C PHE A 63 -5.10 8.53 24.05
N CYS A 64 -5.67 7.75 23.14
CA CYS A 64 -7.12 7.50 23.06
C CYS A 64 -7.59 6.34 23.95
N ARG A 65 -8.72 6.52 24.65
CA ARG A 65 -9.40 5.45 25.43
C ARG A 65 -10.14 4.42 24.55
N ALA A 66 -10.48 4.76 23.30
CA ALA A 66 -10.99 3.83 22.30
C ALA A 66 -9.83 3.07 21.63
N TYR A 67 -9.10 2.31 22.45
CA TYR A 67 -7.81 1.72 22.10
C TYR A 67 -7.85 0.88 20.82
N ALA A 68 -8.87 0.04 20.65
CA ALA A 68 -8.93 -0.91 19.55
C ALA A 68 -8.99 -0.24 18.16
N GLU A 69 -9.90 0.73 17.96
CA GLU A 69 -10.04 1.39 16.65
C GLU A 69 -8.83 2.28 16.32
N ALA A 70 -8.27 2.94 17.32
CA ALA A 70 -7.11 3.81 17.12
C ALA A 70 -5.83 2.98 16.84
N GLU A 71 -5.66 1.85 17.51
CA GLU A 71 -4.55 0.92 17.29
C GLU A 71 -4.63 0.25 15.91
N GLU A 72 -5.82 -0.21 15.51
CA GLU A 72 -6.08 -0.75 14.18
C GLU A 72 -5.75 0.27 13.08
N ALA A 73 -6.24 1.52 13.23
CA ALA A 73 -5.96 2.57 12.27
C ALA A 73 -4.46 2.94 12.20
N ALA A 74 -3.74 2.87 13.33
CA ALA A 74 -2.29 3.09 13.38
C ALA A 74 -1.53 1.94 12.71
N ARG A 75 -1.93 0.70 12.94
CA ARG A 75 -1.36 -0.49 12.29
C ARG A 75 -1.52 -0.42 10.77
N GLU A 76 -2.72 -0.10 10.31
CA GLU A 76 -3.01 0.05 8.88
C GLU A 76 -2.15 1.14 8.23
N SER A 77 -2.07 2.33 8.83
CA SER A 77 -1.22 3.40 8.26
C SER A 77 0.26 3.05 8.21
N ARG A 78 0.73 2.30 9.20
CA ARG A 78 2.10 1.78 9.19
C ARG A 78 2.31 0.79 8.03
N GLU A 79 1.38 -0.13 7.83
CA GLU A 79 1.42 -1.08 6.72
C GLU A 79 1.42 -0.36 5.36
N TYR A 80 0.63 0.70 5.20
CA TYR A 80 0.61 1.52 3.99
C TYR A 80 1.94 2.22 3.73
N ALA A 81 2.54 2.84 4.76
CA ALA A 81 3.84 3.48 4.64
C ALA A 81 4.95 2.48 4.30
N GLU A 82 4.97 1.32 4.95
CA GLU A 82 5.95 0.26 4.69
C GLU A 82 5.79 -0.32 3.28
N SER A 83 4.56 -0.50 2.81
CA SER A 83 4.28 -0.98 1.45
C SER A 83 4.69 0.04 0.38
N LEU A 84 4.38 1.32 0.58
CA LEU A 84 4.81 2.40 -0.32
C LEU A 84 6.34 2.51 -0.37
N TYR A 85 7.03 2.28 0.74
CA TYR A 85 8.49 2.25 0.79
C TYR A 85 9.08 1.13 -0.07
N LEU A 86 8.51 -0.09 0.01
CA LEU A 86 8.92 -1.20 -0.84
C LEU A 86 8.70 -0.89 -2.32
N VAL A 87 7.50 -0.41 -2.68
CA VAL A 87 7.16 -0.09 -4.07
C VAL A 87 8.04 1.04 -4.60
N ALA A 88 8.36 2.07 -3.81
CA ALA A 88 9.26 3.14 -4.22
C ALA A 88 10.67 2.61 -4.55
N LYS A 89 11.14 1.58 -3.84
CA LYS A 89 12.39 0.88 -4.14
C LYS A 89 12.33 -0.05 -5.36
N GLY A 90 11.15 -0.25 -5.96
CA GLY A 90 10.94 -1.22 -7.03
C GLY A 90 10.73 -2.64 -6.53
N LEU A 91 10.41 -2.83 -5.25
CA LEU A 91 10.21 -4.13 -4.62
C LEU A 91 8.74 -4.34 -4.28
N SER A 92 8.28 -5.57 -4.38
CA SER A 92 6.95 -5.99 -3.89
C SER A 92 7.03 -7.05 -2.81
N VAL A 93 8.23 -7.53 -2.47
CA VAL A 93 8.46 -8.54 -1.43
C VAL A 93 9.69 -8.18 -0.63
N GLU A 94 9.59 -8.22 0.70
CA GLU A 94 10.74 -8.13 1.60
C GLU A 94 10.45 -8.93 2.89
N GLY A 95 11.27 -9.96 3.14
CA GLY A 95 11.07 -10.88 4.26
C GLY A 95 9.72 -11.59 4.19
N LYS A 96 8.84 -11.34 5.16
CA LYS A 96 7.46 -11.90 5.20
C LYS A 96 6.41 -10.99 4.57
N ARG A 97 6.80 -9.80 4.12
CA ARG A 97 5.87 -8.80 3.58
C ARG A 97 5.75 -8.97 2.08
N VAL A 98 4.51 -8.91 1.59
CA VAL A 98 4.19 -8.95 0.17
C VAL A 98 3.17 -7.86 -0.14
N VAL A 99 3.48 -7.04 -1.13
CA VAL A 99 2.55 -6.05 -1.69
C VAL A 99 1.68 -6.76 -2.71
N THR A 100 0.42 -7.01 -2.37
CA THR A 100 -0.57 -7.58 -3.27
C THR A 100 -1.30 -6.48 -4.03
N VAL A 101 -2.02 -6.84 -5.10
CA VAL A 101 -2.87 -5.89 -5.83
C VAL A 101 -3.97 -5.31 -4.94
N GLU A 102 -4.54 -6.12 -4.04
CA GLU A 102 -5.56 -5.65 -3.10
C GLU A 102 -4.99 -4.59 -2.15
N LEU A 103 -3.81 -4.83 -1.57
CA LEU A 103 -3.15 -3.87 -0.69
C LEU A 103 -2.80 -2.59 -1.44
N TRP A 104 -2.26 -2.71 -2.66
CA TRP A 104 -1.98 -1.56 -3.51
C TRP A 104 -3.23 -0.72 -3.78
N ARG A 105 -4.35 -1.36 -4.16
CA ARG A 105 -5.63 -0.67 -4.39
C ARG A 105 -6.15 0.02 -3.13
N LYS A 106 -6.06 -0.63 -1.96
CA LYS A 106 -6.44 -0.02 -0.67
C LYS A 106 -5.62 1.24 -0.37
N ILE A 107 -4.31 1.18 -0.56
CA ILE A 107 -3.42 2.34 -0.40
C ILE A 107 -3.82 3.46 -1.37
N MET A 108 -3.99 3.14 -2.66
CA MET A 108 -4.38 4.14 -3.66
C MET A 108 -5.75 4.75 -3.34
N ALA A 109 -6.73 3.95 -2.92
CA ALA A 109 -8.03 4.44 -2.50
C ALA A 109 -7.91 5.40 -1.31
N CYS A 110 -7.14 5.05 -0.28
CA CYS A 110 -6.90 5.91 0.88
C CYS A 110 -6.37 7.29 0.47
N PHE A 111 -5.33 7.35 -0.38
CA PHE A 111 -4.70 8.63 -0.74
C PHE A 111 -5.43 9.40 -1.85
N TYR A 112 -6.09 8.72 -2.78
CA TYR A 112 -6.81 9.39 -3.87
C TYR A 112 -8.24 9.78 -3.51
N GLN A 113 -8.89 9.10 -2.57
CA GLN A 113 -10.13 9.60 -1.96
C GLN A 113 -9.86 10.88 -1.15
N ASP A 114 -8.73 10.95 -0.44
CA ASP A 114 -8.33 12.15 0.31
C ASP A 114 -7.92 13.31 -0.61
N LEU A 115 -7.30 13.06 -1.77
CA LEU A 115 -6.98 14.11 -2.75
C LEU A 115 -8.23 14.69 -3.43
N ALA A 116 -9.26 13.87 -3.68
CA ALA A 116 -10.53 14.34 -4.22
C ALA A 116 -11.29 15.23 -3.22
N LEU A 117 -11.25 14.90 -1.93
CA LEU A 117 -11.85 15.70 -0.86
C LEU A 117 -11.01 16.96 -0.55
N GLY A 118 -9.69 16.88 -0.60
CA GLY A 118 -8.78 18.02 -0.44
C GLY A 118 -8.88 19.04 -1.57
N ALA A 119 -9.09 18.60 -2.81
CA ALA A 119 -9.33 19.49 -3.96
C ALA A 119 -10.68 20.22 -3.88
N LEU A 120 -11.68 19.63 -3.21
CA LEU A 120 -12.99 20.27 -2.96
C LEU A 120 -12.94 21.35 -1.87
N MET A 121 -11.92 21.35 -1.00
CA MET A 121 -11.76 22.36 0.06
C MET A 121 -10.82 23.53 -0.31
N VAL A 122 -10.18 23.51 -1.48
CA VAL A 122 -9.43 24.67 -2.03
C VAL A 122 -10.30 25.42 -3.05
N LYS A 123 -11.50 25.82 -2.60
CA LYS A 123 -12.25 26.96 -3.15
C LYS A 123 -12.70 27.80 -1.96
N GLY A 124 -11.76 28.57 -1.43
CA GLY A 124 -11.98 29.68 -0.52
C GLY A 124 -11.35 30.92 -1.12
#